data_AF-V9FB86-F1
#
_entry.id   AF-V9FB86-F1
#
_cell.length_a   1.000
_cell.length_b   1.000
_cell.length_c   1.000
_cell.angle_alpha   90.00
_cell.angle_beta   90.00
_cell.angle_gamma   90.00
#
_symmetry.space_group_name_H-M   'P 1'
#
loop_
_entity.id
_entity.type
_entity.pdbx_description
1 polymer ?
#
loop_
_entity_poly.entity_id
_entity_poly.type
_entity_poly.pdbx_seq_one_letter_code
_entity_poly.pdbx_strand_id
1 'polypeptide(L)'
;MGFFFLLRRSEYLKIGSTRHFYCLKRKNVFFSDSNGRPTTGVAATSVTIGLEGSKNDQYGRGAWRTMHKSEDPIICPVAALKDILWAREEVADDSIFLCGETTSADVATAPKATATSAGVSAANYSTHSIRIGAPQRFLQVKPVGYRSSG
;
A
#
# COMPACT_ATOMS: atom_id res chain seq x y z
N MET A 1 -0.14 -0.17 -2.19
CA MET A 1 -0.24 -1.65 -2.05
C MET A 1 -0.51 -2.15 -0.65
N GLY A 2 0.27 -1.73 0.35
CA GLY A 2 0.09 -2.24 1.72
C GLY A 2 -1.33 -2.09 2.27
N PHE A 3 -2.01 -0.99 1.96
CA PHE A 3 -3.41 -0.73 2.30
C PHE A 3 -4.37 -1.75 1.65
N PHE A 4 -4.38 -1.84 0.32
CA PHE A 4 -5.32 -2.69 -0.43
C PHE A 4 -5.24 -4.18 -0.09
N PHE A 5 -4.02 -4.70 0.14
CA PHE A 5 -3.80 -6.12 0.40
C PHE A 5 -3.56 -6.45 1.88
N LEU A 6 -3.75 -5.46 2.76
CA LEU A 6 -3.53 -5.58 4.21
C LEU A 6 -2.15 -6.18 4.54
N LEU A 7 -1.11 -5.68 3.86
CA LEU A 7 0.25 -6.19 4.03
C LEU A 7 0.87 -5.66 5.33
N ARG A 8 1.61 -6.52 6.02
CA ARG A 8 2.54 -6.13 7.08
C ARG A 8 3.68 -5.34 6.47
N ARG A 9 4.25 -4.38 7.21
CA ARG A 9 5.43 -3.63 6.75
C ARG A 9 6.57 -4.54 6.27
N SER A 10 6.78 -5.69 6.92
CA SER A 10 7.82 -6.68 6.54
C SER A 10 7.53 -7.42 5.24
N GLU A 11 6.29 -7.38 4.75
CA GLU A 11 5.88 -8.04 3.51
C GLU A 11 6.11 -7.14 2.28
N TYR A 12 6.44 -5.85 2.43
CA TYR A 12 6.66 -4.98 1.27
C TYR A 12 7.69 -3.85 1.45
N LEU A 13 8.22 -3.62 2.66
CA LEU A 13 9.19 -2.56 2.95
C LEU A 13 10.50 -3.11 3.49
N LYS A 14 11.57 -2.34 3.28
CA LYS A 14 12.85 -2.53 3.96
C LYS A 14 12.74 -2.13 5.44
N ILE A 15 13.25 -2.98 6.34
CA ILE A 15 13.26 -2.75 7.79
C ILE A 15 14.71 -2.55 8.25
N GLY A 16 15.04 -1.31 8.60
CA GLY A 16 16.43 -0.92 8.83
C GLY A 16 17.25 -1.13 7.56
N SER A 17 18.32 -1.91 7.65
CA SER A 17 19.16 -2.29 6.50
C SER A 17 18.74 -3.60 5.81
N THR A 18 17.71 -4.30 6.32
CA THR A 18 17.40 -5.68 5.90
C THR A 18 16.02 -5.82 5.27
N ARG A 19 15.84 -6.92 4.51
CA ARG A 19 14.56 -7.38 3.99
C ARG A 19 14.34 -8.83 4.40
N HIS A 20 13.08 -9.18 4.63
CA HIS A 20 12.70 -10.56 4.78
C HIS A 20 12.61 -11.24 3.41
N PHE A 21 12.91 -12.55 3.35
CA PHE A 21 12.87 -13.32 2.10
C PHE A 21 11.48 -13.29 1.43
N TYR A 22 10.42 -13.15 2.22
CA TYR A 22 9.02 -13.06 1.79
C TYR A 22 8.56 -11.63 1.46
N CYS A 23 9.48 -10.66 1.37
CA CYS A 23 9.13 -9.30 0.92
C CYS A 23 8.67 -9.34 -0.55
N LEU A 24 7.59 -8.60 -0.85
CA LEU A 24 6.87 -8.65 -2.11
C LEU A 24 7.79 -8.27 -3.28
N LYS A 25 7.98 -9.24 -4.18
CA LYS A 25 8.81 -9.10 -5.38
C LYS A 25 7.99 -8.55 -6.53
N ARG A 26 8.60 -7.72 -7.37
CA ARG A 26 7.99 -7.13 -8.56
C ARG A 26 7.44 -8.20 -9.50
N LYS A 27 8.19 -9.29 -9.74
CA LYS A 27 7.78 -10.39 -10.62
C LYS A 27 6.49 -11.10 -10.18
N ASN A 28 6.10 -10.97 -8.92
CA ASN A 28 4.89 -11.61 -8.37
C ASN A 28 3.72 -10.62 -8.30
N VAL A 29 3.81 -9.48 -8.98
CA VAL A 29 2.76 -8.45 -9.00
C VAL A 29 2.41 -8.18 -10.46
N PHE A 30 1.15 -8.37 -10.81
CA PHE A 30 0.69 -8.16 -12.18
C PHE A 30 -0.74 -7.62 -12.23
N PHE A 31 -1.04 -6.93 -13.33
CA PHE A 31 -2.39 -6.53 -13.67
C PHE A 31 -3.16 -7.71 -14.24
N SER A 32 -4.45 -7.81 -13.91
CA SER A 32 -5.35 -8.85 -14.39
C SER A 32 -6.55 -8.23 -15.10
N ASP A 33 -7.01 -8.88 -16.18
CA ASP A 33 -8.25 -8.54 -16.88
C ASP A 33 -9.49 -9.11 -16.17
N SER A 34 -10.67 -8.93 -16.77
CA SER A 34 -11.94 -9.38 -16.18
C SER A 34 -12.05 -10.91 -16.07
N ASN A 35 -11.20 -11.64 -16.79
CA ASN A 35 -11.11 -13.10 -16.76
C ASN A 35 -9.99 -13.59 -15.83
N GLY A 36 -9.33 -12.68 -15.10
CA GLY A 36 -8.21 -12.99 -14.20
C GLY A 36 -6.88 -13.21 -14.92
N ARG A 37 -6.79 -12.98 -16.24
CA ARG A 37 -5.58 -13.21 -17.02
C ARG A 37 -4.62 -12.03 -16.92
N PRO A 38 -3.29 -12.26 -16.88
CA PRO A 38 -2.31 -11.18 -16.91
C PRO A 38 -2.52 -10.25 -18.10
N THR A 39 -2.47 -8.95 -17.87
CA THR A 39 -2.71 -7.92 -18.89
C THR A 39 -1.87 -6.66 -18.65
N THR A 40 -2.03 -5.65 -19.50
CA THR A 40 -1.39 -4.33 -19.34
C THR A 40 -2.16 -3.46 -18.33
N GLY A 41 -1.51 -2.44 -17.77
CA GLY A 41 -2.17 -1.52 -16.84
C GLY A 41 -3.39 -0.82 -17.45
N VAL A 42 -3.42 -0.58 -18.77
CA VAL A 42 -4.53 0.11 -19.45
C VAL A 42 -5.80 -0.76 -19.44
N ALA A 43 -5.66 -2.06 -19.72
CA ALA A 43 -6.77 -3.01 -19.79
C ALA A 43 -7.09 -3.68 -18.43
N ALA A 44 -6.40 -3.30 -17.36
CA ALA A 44 -6.51 -3.93 -16.05
C ALA A 44 -7.86 -3.66 -15.37
N THR A 45 -8.52 -4.73 -14.92
CA THR A 45 -9.70 -4.66 -14.05
C THR A 45 -9.38 -5.06 -12.61
N SER A 46 -8.21 -5.63 -12.36
CA SER A 46 -7.73 -6.00 -11.02
C SER A 46 -6.20 -6.03 -10.96
N VAL A 47 -5.67 -6.11 -9.74
CA VAL A 47 -4.25 -6.36 -9.46
C VAL A 47 -4.16 -7.66 -8.68
N THR A 48 -3.21 -8.50 -9.05
CA THR A 48 -2.88 -9.73 -8.34
C THR A 48 -1.47 -9.65 -7.79
N ILE A 49 -1.29 -10.07 -6.54
CA ILE A 49 0.01 -10.17 -5.87
C ILE A 49 0.24 -11.60 -5.39
N GLY A 50 1.50 -12.03 -5.43
CA GLY A 50 1.98 -13.29 -4.88
C GLY A 50 3.00 -13.07 -3.78
N LEU A 51 2.61 -13.41 -2.56
CA LEU A 51 3.51 -13.50 -1.43
C LEU A 51 4.13 -14.89 -1.42
N GLU A 52 5.46 -15.00 -1.55
CA GLU A 52 6.17 -16.29 -1.53
C GLU A 52 6.22 -16.91 -0.12
N GLY A 53 5.77 -16.18 0.90
CA GLY A 53 5.67 -16.68 2.26
C GLY A 53 5.15 -15.60 3.21
N SER A 54 5.15 -15.92 4.50
CA SER A 54 4.96 -14.94 5.57
C SER A 54 5.60 -15.44 6.86
N LYS A 55 5.70 -14.58 7.88
CA LYS A 55 6.22 -15.00 9.20
C LYS A 55 5.48 -16.22 9.78
N ASN A 56 4.19 -16.36 9.50
CA ASN A 56 3.35 -17.42 10.06
C ASN A 56 3.11 -18.55 9.05
N ASP A 57 3.79 -18.53 7.91
CA ASP A 57 3.67 -19.56 6.89
C ASP A 57 4.59 -20.75 7.22
N GLN A 58 4.16 -21.57 8.19
CA GLN A 58 4.91 -22.72 8.69
C GLN A 58 5.22 -23.75 7.60
N TYR A 59 4.43 -23.76 6.51
CA TYR A 59 4.54 -24.71 5.42
C TYR A 59 5.15 -24.11 4.14
N GLY A 60 5.51 -22.82 4.15
CA GLY A 60 6.12 -22.14 3.00
C GLY A 60 5.28 -22.13 1.73
N ARG A 61 3.93 -22.12 1.85
CA ARG A 61 3.03 -22.20 0.67
C ARG A 61 2.85 -20.87 -0.04
N GLY A 62 3.13 -19.75 0.63
CA GLY A 62 2.81 -18.43 0.13
C GLY A 62 1.30 -18.18 0.02
N ALA A 63 0.93 -17.08 -0.64
CA ALA A 63 -0.46 -16.74 -0.93
C ALA A 63 -0.56 -15.81 -2.14
N TRP A 64 -1.52 -16.10 -3.03
CA TRP A 64 -1.93 -15.19 -4.08
C TRP A 64 -3.18 -14.43 -3.64
N ARG A 65 -3.23 -13.12 -3.91
CA ARG A 65 -4.37 -12.26 -3.57
C ARG A 65 -4.68 -11.35 -4.75
N THR A 66 -5.97 -11.15 -5.03
CA THR A 66 -6.44 -10.28 -6.11
C THR A 66 -7.35 -9.20 -5.54
N MET A 67 -7.14 -7.96 -5.96
CA MET A 67 -7.99 -6.81 -5.62
C MET A 67 -8.51 -6.17 -6.89
N HIS A 68 -9.83 -6.02 -6.98
CA HIS A 68 -10.47 -5.40 -8.13
C HIS A 68 -10.27 -3.89 -8.14
N LYS A 69 -10.24 -3.33 -9.35
CA LYS A 69 -10.25 -1.89 -9.58
C LYS A 69 -11.41 -1.27 -8.79
N SER A 70 -11.11 -0.20 -8.06
CA SER A 70 -12.14 0.60 -7.38
C SER A 70 -12.75 1.59 -8.36
N GLU A 71 -14.00 1.96 -8.12
CA GLU A 71 -14.65 3.06 -8.86
C GLU A 71 -14.13 4.43 -8.41
N ASP A 72 -13.45 4.49 -7.26
CA ASP A 72 -12.78 5.69 -6.75
C ASP A 72 -11.47 5.96 -7.53
N PRO A 73 -11.29 7.16 -8.12
CA PRO A 73 -10.10 7.49 -8.90
C PRO A 73 -8.83 7.67 -8.05
N ILE A 74 -8.95 7.95 -6.75
CA ILE A 74 -7.84 8.19 -5.82
C ILE A 74 -7.48 6.90 -5.08
N ILE A 75 -8.48 6.19 -4.56
CA ILE A 75 -8.30 4.98 -3.76
C ILE A 75 -8.55 3.74 -4.63
N CYS A 76 -7.68 3.51 -5.61
CA CYS A 76 -7.78 2.35 -6.51
C CYS A 76 -6.48 1.51 -6.54
N PRO A 77 -6.56 0.17 -6.37
CA PRO A 77 -5.38 -0.70 -6.40
C PRO A 77 -4.69 -0.71 -7.76
N VAL A 78 -5.44 -0.63 -8.87
CA VAL A 78 -4.88 -0.55 -10.23
C VAL A 78 -4.10 0.75 -10.42
N ALA A 79 -4.68 1.91 -10.07
CA ALA A 79 -3.99 3.20 -10.12
C ALA A 79 -2.72 3.18 -9.25
N ALA A 80 -2.83 2.70 -8.02
CA ALA A 80 -1.69 2.61 -7.12
C ALA A 80 -0.55 1.72 -7.66
N LEU A 81 -0.83 0.68 -8.44
CA LEU A 81 0.24 -0.12 -9.07
C LEU A 81 0.90 0.66 -10.20
N LYS A 82 0.11 1.36 -11.02
CA LYS A 82 0.64 2.21 -12.10
C LYS A 82 1.58 3.27 -11.53
N ASP A 83 1.16 3.97 -10.48
CA ASP A 83 1.96 5.02 -9.87
C ASP A 83 3.28 4.48 -9.31
N ILE A 84 3.27 3.31 -8.68
CA ILE A 84 4.50 2.67 -8.20
C ILE A 84 5.41 2.29 -9.36
N LEU A 85 4.88 1.69 -10.43
CA LEU A 85 5.69 1.29 -11.57
C LEU A 85 6.26 2.49 -12.32
N TRP A 86 5.47 3.56 -12.47
CA TRP A 86 5.92 4.81 -13.07
C TRP A 86 7.01 5.46 -12.21
N ALA A 87 6.79 5.61 -10.90
CA ALA A 87 7.80 6.17 -10.00
C ALA A 87 9.13 5.41 -10.07
N ARG A 88 9.10 4.08 -10.24
CA ARG A 88 10.31 3.26 -10.42
C ARG A 88 11.04 3.54 -11.73
N GLU A 89 10.29 3.76 -12.81
CA GLU A 89 10.84 4.11 -14.11
C GLU A 89 11.57 5.46 -14.04
N GLU A 90 10.95 6.45 -13.41
CA GLU A 90 11.54 7.79 -13.21
C GLU A 90 12.86 7.75 -12.43
N VAL A 91 12.98 6.86 -11.44
CA VAL A 91 14.21 6.72 -10.64
C VAL A 91 15.14 5.61 -11.12
N ALA A 92 14.84 4.98 -12.26
CA ALA A 92 15.58 3.84 -12.83
C ALA A 92 15.85 2.70 -11.79
N ASP A 93 14.87 2.39 -10.95
CA ASP A 93 15.01 1.37 -9.89
C ASP A 93 14.89 -0.07 -10.46
N ASP A 94 16.02 -0.77 -10.44
CA ASP A 94 16.19 -2.16 -10.88
C ASP A 94 15.94 -3.22 -9.79
N SER A 95 15.55 -2.81 -8.59
CA SER A 95 15.31 -3.70 -7.46
C SER A 95 14.29 -4.79 -7.78
N ILE A 96 14.58 -6.01 -7.31
CA ILE A 96 13.65 -7.14 -7.41
C ILE A 96 12.37 -6.94 -6.59
N PHE A 97 12.39 -6.04 -5.59
CA PHE A 97 11.27 -5.79 -4.69
C PHE A 97 10.36 -4.70 -5.23
N LEU A 98 9.04 -4.84 -5.06
CA LEU A 98 8.08 -3.90 -5.65
C LEU A 98 8.34 -2.44 -5.21
N CYS A 99 8.61 -2.23 -3.93
CA CYS A 99 8.78 -0.88 -3.37
C CYS A 99 10.23 -0.39 -3.38
N GLY A 100 11.14 -1.07 -4.10
CA GLY A 100 12.54 -0.65 -4.14
C GLY A 100 13.15 -0.55 -2.75
N GLU A 101 14.08 0.39 -2.58
CA GLU A 101 14.76 0.69 -1.30
C GLU A 101 13.90 1.40 -0.26
N THR A 102 12.61 1.64 -0.54
CA THR A 102 11.69 2.31 0.39
C THR A 102 11.66 1.61 1.75
N THR A 103 11.97 2.37 2.80
CA THR A 103 11.98 1.87 4.16
C THR A 103 10.66 2.08 4.88
N SER A 104 10.48 1.34 5.98
CA SER A 104 9.35 1.59 6.90
C SER A 104 9.36 3.01 7.51
N ALA A 105 10.51 3.67 7.62
CA ALA A 105 10.59 5.04 8.13
C ALA A 105 10.08 6.04 7.08
N ASP A 106 10.46 5.86 5.82
CA ASP A 106 10.04 6.72 4.70
C ASP A 106 8.51 6.71 4.58
N VAL A 107 7.93 5.50 4.57
CA VAL A 107 6.48 5.30 4.48
C VAL A 107 5.74 5.81 5.72
N ALA A 108 6.37 5.82 6.91
CA ALA A 108 5.74 6.41 8.09
C ALA A 108 5.77 7.93 8.07
N THR A 109 6.74 8.53 7.39
CA THR A 109 6.94 9.99 7.36
C THR A 109 5.85 10.68 6.56
N ALA A 110 5.49 10.15 5.37
CA ALA A 110 4.49 10.78 4.51
C ALA A 110 3.09 10.91 5.17
N PRO A 111 2.47 9.84 5.73
CA PRO A 111 1.18 9.95 6.41
C PRO A 111 1.22 10.87 7.63
N LYS A 112 2.35 10.91 8.36
CA LYS A 112 2.53 11.81 9.50
C LYS A 112 2.59 13.27 9.07
N ALA A 113 3.30 13.58 8.00
CA ALA A 113 3.34 14.93 7.43
C ALA A 113 1.92 15.35 6.97
N THR A 114 1.21 14.47 6.26
CA THR A 114 -0.19 14.71 5.87
C THR A 114 -1.09 14.93 7.09
N ALA A 115 -0.97 14.10 8.12
CA ALA A 115 -1.73 14.23 9.37
C ALA A 115 -1.52 15.60 10.02
N THR A 116 -0.26 16.01 10.19
CA THR A 116 0.10 17.33 10.73
C THR A 116 -0.50 18.45 9.88
N SER A 117 -0.40 18.36 8.55
CA SER A 117 -0.98 19.37 7.64
C SER A 117 -2.50 19.45 7.72
N ALA A 118 -3.17 18.33 8.03
CA ALA A 118 -4.60 18.25 8.22
C ALA A 118 -5.05 18.60 9.65
N GLY A 119 -4.12 19.05 10.52
CA GLY A 119 -4.42 19.40 11.91
C GLY A 119 -4.73 18.22 12.83
N VAL A 120 -4.40 16.99 12.42
CA VAL A 120 -4.61 15.77 13.23
C VAL A 120 -3.29 15.26 13.78
N SER A 121 -3.33 14.62 14.97
CA SER A 121 -2.10 14.18 15.64
C SER A 121 -1.37 13.08 14.86
N ALA A 122 -0.14 13.38 14.44
CA ALA A 122 0.77 12.46 13.75
C ALA A 122 1.12 11.20 14.57
N ALA A 123 0.99 11.25 15.90
CA ALA A 123 1.25 10.10 16.77
C ALA A 123 0.31 8.91 16.49
N ASN A 124 -0.85 9.17 15.87
CA ASN A 124 -1.82 8.13 15.50
C ASN A 124 -1.46 7.40 14.20
N TYR A 125 -0.45 7.85 13.46
CA TYR A 125 -0.11 7.34 12.14
C TYR A 125 1.25 6.61 12.18
N SER A 126 1.27 5.36 11.67
CA SER A 126 2.47 4.53 11.59
C SER A 126 2.37 3.56 10.43
N THR A 127 3.43 2.80 10.12
CA THR A 127 3.33 1.73 9.11
C THR A 127 2.26 0.68 9.43
N HIS A 128 1.89 0.53 10.72
CA HIS A 128 0.80 -0.36 11.12
C HIS A 128 -0.58 0.22 10.80
N SER A 129 -0.75 1.54 10.77
CA SER A 129 -2.02 2.20 10.37
C SER A 129 -2.32 2.06 8.88
N ILE A 130 -1.36 1.62 8.06
CA ILE A 130 -1.60 1.28 6.66
C ILE A 130 -2.33 -0.06 6.53
N ARG A 131 -2.00 -1.01 7.42
CA ARG A 131 -2.55 -2.38 7.39
C ARG A 131 -3.87 -2.49 8.13
N ILE A 132 -3.99 -1.79 9.26
CA ILE A 132 -5.26 -1.68 9.95
C ILE A 132 -6.08 -0.81 9.02
N GLY A 133 -7.02 -1.39 8.27
CA GLY A 133 -7.94 -0.63 7.45
C GLY A 133 -8.41 0.58 8.25
N ALA A 134 -8.65 1.69 7.57
CA ALA A 134 -8.97 2.94 8.22
C ALA A 134 -10.38 3.06 8.87
N PRO A 135 -11.17 2.04 9.31
CA PRO A 135 -12.44 2.35 9.98
C PRO A 135 -12.34 2.96 11.39
N GLN A 136 -11.21 2.97 12.09
CA GLN A 136 -11.26 3.31 13.54
C GLN A 136 -10.89 4.74 13.93
N ARG A 137 -10.49 5.64 13.01
CA ARG A 137 -10.20 7.04 13.43
C ARG A 137 -10.34 8.15 12.40
N PHE A 138 -10.81 7.91 11.17
CA PHE A 138 -11.07 8.99 10.21
C PHE A 138 -12.44 9.70 10.43
N LEU A 139 -13.26 9.22 11.37
CA LEU A 139 -14.60 9.76 11.68
C LEU A 139 -14.69 10.58 12.98
N GLN A 140 -13.56 11.01 13.58
CA GLN A 140 -13.60 11.98 14.68
C GLN A 140 -13.10 13.36 14.26
N VAL A 141 -13.53 13.83 13.10
CA VAL A 141 -13.63 15.28 12.91
C VAL A 141 -14.92 15.69 13.60
N LYS A 142 -14.83 16.09 14.87
CA LYS A 142 -15.95 16.77 15.52
C LYS A 142 -16.25 18.02 14.71
N PRO A 143 -17.51 18.31 14.36
CA PRO A 143 -17.85 19.58 13.72
C PRO A 143 -17.43 20.71 14.66
N VAL A 144 -16.58 21.60 14.17
CA VAL A 144 -16.30 22.88 14.83
C VAL A 144 -17.61 23.65 14.81
N GLY A 145 -18.20 23.82 16.00
CA GLY A 145 -19.45 24.53 16.17
C GLY A 145 -19.35 25.95 15.62
N TYR A 146 -20.28 26.28 14.74
CA TYR A 146 -20.50 27.65 14.28
C TYR A 146 -21.02 28.46 15.48
N ARG A 147 -20.19 29.33 16.07
CA ARG A 147 -20.67 30.40 16.95
C ARG A 147 -21.28 31.46 16.04
N SER A 148 -22.61 31.51 15.96
CA SER A 148 -23.31 32.70 15.48
C SER A 148 -23.26 33.75 16.59
N SER A 149 -22.45 34.79 16.38
CA SER A 149 -22.62 36.06 17.09
C SER A 149 -23.79 36.81 16.45
N GLY A 150 -24.89 36.89 17.20
CA GLY A 150 -26.00 37.81 17.01
C GLY A 150 -26.30 38.45 18.35
#